data_AF-A0AAT9W2D9-F1
#
_entry.id   AF-A0AAT9W2D9-F1
#
_cell.length_a   1.000
_cell.length_b   1.000
_cell.length_c   1.000
_cell.angle_alpha   90.00
_cell.angle_beta   90.00
_cell.angle_gamma   90.00
#
_symmetry.space_group_name_H-M   'P 1'
#
loop_
_entity.id
_entity.type
_entity.pdbx_description
1 polymer ?
#
loop_
_entity_poly.entity_id
_entity_poly.type
_entity_poly.pdbx_seq_one_letter_code
_entity_poly.pdbx_strand_id
1 'polypeptide(L)'
;MADYILQEATLALPDVFKDRTMNLFTLNDKGASEFTFVVSRASANKGETLQSVAARILRELEITVPQFQLELSRPVTVDGEPAIELYYQFKNDSAVIIQRQTVVLLDEAPAGKKIVSYIGTCPDEFSDYHQRQYQDIIQSIKFHRQSEASPEQMLPPDDPQIFFALDTETKHLNSYAGIQSLYQHLPLQRAREGVFLLYAQSGQALKIAPVPGSEPVRYALWTMRSDNGHALEQQLSVCRTYGGVEGLDTADDVRRFLSRHRDGLNHG
;
A
#
# COMPACT_ATOMS: atom_id res chain seq x y z
N MET A 1 -10.15 -13.88 13.49
CA MET A 1 -8.80 -13.45 13.92
C MET A 1 -8.11 -12.94 12.67
N ALA A 2 -8.09 -11.62 12.52
CA ALA A 2 -7.40 -10.96 11.43
C ALA A 2 -5.95 -10.68 11.82
N ASP A 3 -5.04 -10.71 10.85
CA ASP A 3 -3.70 -10.19 11.03
C ASP A 3 -3.75 -8.67 11.16
N TYR A 4 -3.14 -8.16 12.21
CA TYR A 4 -2.98 -6.74 12.49
C TYR A 4 -1.51 -6.37 12.33
N ILE A 5 -1.24 -5.47 11.38
CA ILE A 5 0.11 -5.08 10.99
C ILE A 5 0.51 -3.81 11.76
N LEU A 6 1.56 -3.90 12.55
CA LEU A 6 2.26 -2.79 13.20
C LEU A 6 3.57 -2.49 12.43
N GLN A 7 4.26 -1.43 12.84
CA GLN A 7 5.58 -1.12 12.29
C GLN A 7 6.61 -2.21 12.65
N GLU A 8 6.54 -2.77 13.86
CA GLU A 8 7.54 -3.70 14.39
C GLU A 8 7.16 -5.17 14.23
N ALA A 9 5.88 -5.48 14.07
CA ALA A 9 5.37 -6.85 14.12
C ALA A 9 4.02 -7.03 13.43
N THR A 10 3.66 -8.28 13.19
CA THR A 10 2.29 -8.70 12.87
C THR A 10 1.74 -9.51 14.04
N LEU A 11 0.50 -9.25 14.44
CA LEU A 11 -0.18 -10.00 15.50
C LEU A 11 -1.56 -10.45 15.03
N ALA A 12 -2.01 -11.61 15.49
CA ALA A 12 -3.36 -12.08 15.22
C ALA A 12 -4.32 -11.49 16.26
N LEU A 13 -5.15 -10.52 15.85
CA LEU A 13 -6.09 -9.83 16.75
C LEU A 13 -7.49 -10.47 16.65
N PRO A 14 -8.12 -10.85 17.78
CA PRO A 14 -9.51 -11.29 17.78
C PRO A 14 -10.47 -10.19 17.34
N ASP A 15 -11.48 -10.55 16.54
CA ASP A 15 -12.37 -9.60 15.87
C ASP A 15 -13.31 -8.83 16.84
N VAL A 16 -13.32 -9.21 18.12
CA VAL A 16 -14.06 -8.53 19.20
C VAL A 16 -13.39 -7.21 19.64
N PHE A 17 -12.10 -7.04 19.37
CA PHE A 17 -11.39 -5.81 19.72
C PHE A 17 -11.75 -4.69 18.76
N LYS A 18 -11.95 -3.49 19.29
CA LYS A 18 -12.12 -2.26 18.50
C LYS A 18 -10.77 -1.59 18.34
N ASP A 19 -10.35 -1.37 17.10
CA ASP A 19 -9.15 -0.60 16.81
C ASP A 19 -9.35 0.88 17.20
N ARG A 20 -8.52 1.33 18.14
CA ARG A 20 -8.41 2.71 18.62
C ARG A 20 -6.96 3.19 18.60
N THR A 21 -6.10 2.55 17.81
CA THR A 21 -4.68 2.88 17.75
C THR A 21 -4.46 4.32 17.29
N MET A 22 -3.61 5.04 18.02
CA MET A 22 -3.09 6.33 17.63
C MET A 22 -1.61 6.19 17.31
N ASN A 23 -1.22 6.59 16.10
CA ASN A 23 0.19 6.79 15.77
C ASN A 23 0.50 8.28 15.95
N LEU A 24 1.61 8.60 16.63
CA LEU A 24 2.08 9.96 16.84
C LEU A 24 3.50 10.07 16.28
N PHE A 25 3.71 11.02 15.38
CA PHE A 25 5.00 11.36 14.81
C PHE A 25 5.33 12.82 15.17
N THR A 26 6.55 13.06 15.66
CA THR A 26 7.09 14.39 16.02
C THR A 26 8.31 14.68 15.16
N LEU A 27 8.62 15.97 14.94
CA LEU A 27 9.84 16.37 14.20
C LEU A 27 11.08 16.41 15.08
N ASN A 28 10.91 16.50 16.40
CA ASN A 28 12.02 16.56 17.34
C ASN A 28 11.83 15.58 18.52
N ASP A 29 12.95 15.16 19.09
CA ASP A 29 13.02 14.30 20.28
C ASP A 29 13.15 15.12 21.58
N LYS A 30 13.28 16.45 21.46
CA LYS A 30 13.57 17.37 22.58
C LYS A 30 12.72 18.63 22.48
N GLY A 31 11.89 18.85 23.50
CA GLY A 31 11.04 20.04 23.62
C GLY A 31 9.64 19.85 23.06
N ALA A 32 8.87 20.95 22.98
CA ALA A 32 7.59 20.94 22.28
C ALA A 32 7.82 20.84 20.77
N SER A 33 7.16 19.90 20.10
CA SER A 33 7.28 19.73 18.65
C SER A 33 6.53 20.86 17.94
N GLU A 34 7.21 21.52 16.99
CA GLU A 34 6.63 22.58 16.15
C GLU A 34 5.55 22.06 15.18
N PHE A 35 5.62 20.77 14.87
CA PHE A 35 4.63 20.05 14.09
C PHE A 35 4.50 18.62 14.61
N THR A 36 3.27 18.13 14.72
CA THR A 36 3.01 16.72 14.97
C THR A 36 2.07 16.16 13.93
N PHE A 37 2.27 14.91 13.55
CA PHE A 37 1.38 14.17 12.67
C PHE A 37 0.77 13.00 13.43
N VAL A 38 -0.56 12.95 13.49
CA VAL A 38 -1.30 11.92 14.20
C VAL A 38 -2.17 11.14 13.23
N VAL A 39 -2.15 9.81 13.35
CA VAL A 39 -3.11 8.93 12.68
C VAL A 39 -3.99 8.29 13.73
N SER A 40 -5.29 8.58 13.71
CA SER A 40 -6.26 8.03 14.64
C SER A 40 -7.36 7.24 13.94
N ARG A 41 -7.93 6.28 14.67
CA ARG A 41 -9.03 5.42 14.20
C ARG A 41 -10.26 5.58 15.09
N ALA A 42 -11.42 5.58 14.47
CA ALA A 42 -12.71 5.49 15.16
C ALA A 42 -13.68 4.61 14.38
N SER A 43 -14.65 4.03 15.08
CA SER A 43 -15.75 3.30 14.45
C SER A 43 -16.72 4.30 13.81
N ALA A 44 -17.22 3.98 12.62
CA ALA A 44 -18.36 4.69 12.05
C ALA A 44 -19.68 4.11 12.59
N ASN A 45 -20.70 4.95 12.72
CA ASN A 45 -22.06 4.49 12.99
C ASN A 45 -22.67 3.85 11.73
N LYS A 46 -23.65 2.97 11.91
CA LYS A 46 -24.32 2.29 10.79
C LYS A 46 -24.96 3.34 9.85
N GLY A 47 -24.59 3.29 8.57
CA GLY A 47 -25.12 4.19 7.54
C GLY A 47 -24.49 5.59 7.55
N GLU A 48 -23.46 5.85 8.37
CA GLU A 48 -22.72 7.10 8.27
C GLU A 48 -22.10 7.27 6.88
N THR A 49 -22.27 8.46 6.33
CA THR A 49 -21.54 8.95 5.17
C THR A 49 -20.34 9.76 5.62
N LEU A 50 -19.36 9.93 4.73
CA LEU A 50 -18.18 10.74 4.98
C LEU A 50 -18.54 12.16 5.44
N GLN A 51 -19.56 12.77 4.83
CA GLN A 51 -20.06 14.10 5.20
C GLN A 51 -20.67 14.11 6.61
N SER A 52 -21.45 13.08 6.96
CA SER A 52 -22.02 13.00 8.32
C SER A 52 -20.94 12.76 9.38
N VAL A 53 -19.88 12.03 9.04
CA VAL A 53 -18.71 11.84 9.92
C VAL A 53 -17.99 13.16 10.14
N ALA A 54 -17.66 13.89 9.07
CA ALA A 54 -16.99 15.18 9.18
C ALA A 54 -17.84 16.17 10.00
N ALA A 55 -19.15 16.24 9.75
CA ALA A 55 -20.07 17.08 10.52
C ALA A 55 -20.20 16.66 11.98
N ARG A 56 -20.02 15.37 12.30
CA ARG A 56 -19.99 14.90 13.70
C ARG A 56 -18.68 15.30 14.39
N ILE A 57 -17.54 15.15 13.72
CA ILE A 57 -16.23 15.58 14.23
C ILE A 57 -16.24 17.08 14.54
N LEU A 58 -16.75 17.90 13.62
CA LEU A 58 -16.84 19.36 13.83
C LEU A 58 -17.72 19.71 15.04
N ARG A 59 -18.88 19.06 15.20
CA ARG A 59 -19.74 19.25 16.37
C ARG A 59 -19.07 18.82 17.68
N GLU A 60 -18.33 17.70 17.64
CA GLU A 60 -17.56 17.24 18.81
C GLU A 60 -16.48 18.27 19.17
N LEU A 61 -15.76 18.83 18.18
CA LEU A 61 -14.75 19.88 18.40
C LEU A 61 -15.37 21.17 18.96
N GLU A 62 -16.47 21.65 18.39
CA GLU A 62 -17.19 22.85 18.88
C GLU A 62 -17.57 22.76 20.36
N ILE A 63 -17.87 21.54 20.85
CA ILE A 63 -18.25 21.30 22.24
C ILE A 63 -17.01 21.11 23.14
N THR A 64 -15.95 20.49 22.62
CA THR A 64 -14.84 19.99 23.44
C THR A 64 -13.66 20.94 23.55
N VAL A 65 -13.42 21.79 22.55
CA VAL A 65 -12.28 22.71 22.56
C VAL A 65 -12.73 24.18 22.61
N PRO A 66 -12.07 25.02 23.42
CA PRO A 66 -12.49 26.41 23.58
C PRO A 66 -12.08 27.24 22.36
N GLN A 67 -12.94 28.21 22.02
CA GLN A 67 -12.69 29.16 20.92
C GLN A 67 -12.41 28.45 19.58
N PHE A 68 -13.09 27.34 19.34
CA PHE A 68 -13.04 26.63 18.07
C PHE A 68 -13.41 27.54 16.90
N GLN A 69 -12.62 27.50 15.83
CA GLN A 69 -12.89 28.18 14.57
C GLN A 69 -12.52 27.28 13.41
N LEU A 70 -13.52 26.96 12.57
CA LEU A 70 -13.32 26.27 11.31
C LEU A 70 -12.99 27.28 10.22
N GLU A 71 -11.87 27.09 9.53
CA GLU A 71 -11.42 27.95 8.43
C GLU A 71 -11.67 27.32 7.05
N LEU A 72 -11.52 25.99 6.95
CA LEU A 72 -11.74 25.26 5.70
C LEU A 72 -12.43 23.93 5.96
N SER A 73 -13.37 23.58 5.09
CA SER A 73 -13.87 22.22 4.93
C SER A 73 -14.09 21.95 3.46
N ARG A 74 -13.36 20.98 2.89
CA ARG A 74 -13.45 20.67 1.46
C ARG A 74 -13.27 19.19 1.16
N PRO A 75 -13.92 18.67 0.10
CA PRO A 75 -13.63 17.34 -0.40
C PRO A 75 -12.22 17.27 -0.99
N VAL A 76 -11.54 16.16 -0.74
CA VAL A 76 -10.25 15.78 -1.30
C VAL A 76 -10.25 14.28 -1.63
N THR A 77 -9.18 13.78 -2.23
CA THR A 77 -9.01 12.35 -2.52
C THR A 77 -7.68 11.88 -1.94
N VAL A 78 -7.69 10.72 -1.28
CA VAL A 78 -6.50 10.06 -0.74
C VAL A 78 -6.43 8.66 -1.31
N ASP A 79 -5.41 8.35 -2.11
CA ASP A 79 -5.26 7.06 -2.78
C ASP A 79 -6.56 6.56 -3.48
N GLY A 80 -7.25 7.46 -4.19
CA GLY A 80 -8.51 7.15 -4.87
C GLY A 80 -9.77 7.15 -3.98
N GLU A 81 -9.61 7.15 -2.65
CA GLU A 81 -10.74 7.20 -1.72
C GLU A 81 -11.23 8.64 -1.49
N PRO A 82 -12.55 8.88 -1.42
CA PRO A 82 -13.09 10.17 -1.06
C PRO A 82 -12.77 10.52 0.40
N ALA A 83 -12.36 11.77 0.61
CA ALA A 83 -11.97 12.29 1.92
C ALA A 83 -12.48 13.73 2.13
N ILE A 84 -12.52 14.18 3.38
CA ILE A 84 -12.80 15.58 3.74
C ILE A 84 -11.59 16.14 4.46
N GLU A 85 -11.05 17.24 3.94
CA GLU A 85 -10.03 18.03 4.61
C GLU A 85 -10.69 19.14 5.42
N LEU A 86 -10.30 19.24 6.68
CA LEU A 86 -10.68 20.27 7.63
C LEU A 86 -9.44 21.06 8.02
N TYR A 87 -9.57 22.38 8.11
CA TYR A 87 -8.54 23.26 8.65
C TYR A 87 -9.19 24.17 9.69
N TYR A 88 -8.72 24.10 10.92
CA TYR A 88 -9.34 24.77 12.05
C TYR A 88 -8.33 25.12 13.13
N GLN A 89 -8.72 26.01 14.03
CA GLN A 89 -7.95 26.39 15.19
C GLN A 89 -8.80 26.40 16.46
N PHE A 90 -8.14 26.29 17.61
CA PHE A 90 -8.76 26.42 18.94
C PHE A 90 -7.72 26.86 19.96
N LYS A 91 -8.15 27.26 21.16
CA LYS A 91 -7.22 27.56 22.25
C LYS A 91 -6.89 26.33 23.08
N ASN A 92 -5.62 26.18 23.43
CA ASN A 92 -5.18 25.26 24.46
C ASN A 92 -4.32 26.04 25.45
N ASP A 93 -4.84 26.24 26.66
CA ASP A 93 -4.31 27.18 27.64
C ASP A 93 -4.08 28.59 27.04
N SER A 94 -2.83 29.04 26.96
CA SER A 94 -2.44 30.32 26.37
C SER A 94 -2.10 30.24 24.88
N ALA A 95 -1.94 29.03 24.33
CA ALA A 95 -1.52 28.82 22.94
C ALA A 95 -2.73 28.70 22.01
N VAL A 96 -2.55 29.15 20.77
CA VAL A 96 -3.47 28.81 19.67
C VAL A 96 -2.96 27.53 19.04
N ILE A 97 -3.83 26.54 18.92
CA ILE A 97 -3.52 25.28 18.24
C ILE A 97 -4.20 25.30 16.89
N ILE A 98 -3.42 25.10 15.83
CA ILE A 98 -3.90 25.02 14.46
C ILE A 98 -3.78 23.58 13.99
N GLN A 99 -4.86 23.03 13.46
CA GLN A 99 -4.91 21.67 12.96
C GLN A 99 -5.43 21.59 11.53
N ARG A 100 -4.80 20.70 10.78
CA ARG A 100 -5.23 20.26 9.47
C ARG A 100 -5.54 18.77 9.54
N GLN A 101 -6.79 18.40 9.29
CA GLN A 101 -7.29 17.04 9.46
C GLN A 101 -7.89 16.53 8.15
N THR A 102 -7.40 15.40 7.66
CA THR A 102 -7.97 14.69 6.51
C THR A 102 -8.69 13.46 7.04
N VAL A 103 -9.99 13.40 6.84
CA VAL A 103 -10.88 12.35 7.30
C VAL A 103 -11.23 11.44 6.13
N VAL A 104 -11.01 10.14 6.30
CA VAL A 104 -11.36 9.10 5.33
C VAL A 104 -12.29 8.09 5.99
N LEU A 105 -13.26 7.61 5.23
CA LEU A 105 -14.21 6.57 5.66
C LEU A 105 -13.97 5.32 4.82
N LEU A 106 -13.35 4.31 5.42
CA LEU A 106 -12.97 3.07 4.77
C LEU A 106 -13.94 1.95 5.12
N ASP A 107 -14.10 0.97 4.23
CA ASP A 107 -14.79 -0.27 4.55
C ASP A 107 -13.87 -1.19 5.36
N GLU A 108 -14.39 -1.78 6.44
CA GLU A 108 -13.68 -2.69 7.35
C GLU A 108 -14.54 -3.93 7.55
N ALA A 109 -14.36 -4.96 6.73
CA ALA A 109 -15.05 -6.23 6.91
C ALA A 109 -14.49 -6.99 8.14
N PRO A 110 -15.32 -7.60 9.00
CA PRO A 110 -16.79 -7.64 8.99
C PRO A 110 -17.46 -6.47 9.77
N ALA A 111 -16.67 -5.57 10.37
CA ALA A 111 -17.12 -4.52 11.29
C ALA A 111 -17.89 -3.36 10.65
N GLY A 112 -17.98 -3.30 9.32
CA GLY A 112 -18.71 -2.27 8.57
C GLY A 112 -17.77 -1.20 8.05
N LYS A 113 -17.77 -0.02 8.66
CA LYS A 113 -16.96 1.13 8.23
C LYS A 113 -16.08 1.67 9.35
N LYS A 114 -14.91 2.16 8.96
CA LYS A 114 -13.88 2.71 9.83
C LYS A 114 -13.55 4.13 9.42
N ILE A 115 -13.43 5.00 10.41
CA ILE A 115 -12.96 6.36 10.24
C ILE A 115 -11.46 6.36 10.51
N VAL A 116 -10.70 6.91 9.56
CA VAL A 116 -9.28 7.19 9.74
C VAL A 116 -9.09 8.70 9.61
N SER A 117 -8.41 9.30 10.58
CA SER A 117 -8.08 10.73 10.57
C SER A 117 -6.57 10.93 10.57
N TYR A 118 -6.10 11.77 9.64
CA TYR A 118 -4.71 12.20 9.50
C TYR A 118 -4.60 13.66 9.91
N ILE A 119 -3.95 13.94 11.03
CA ILE A 119 -4.02 15.24 11.71
C ILE A 119 -2.61 15.82 11.80
N GLY A 120 -2.37 16.93 11.11
CA GLY A 120 -1.22 17.79 11.32
C GLY A 120 -1.57 18.83 12.38
N THR A 121 -0.71 19.04 13.38
CA THR A 121 -0.93 20.03 14.45
C THR A 121 0.29 20.92 14.61
N CYS A 122 0.08 22.23 14.60
CA CYS A 122 1.08 23.24 14.92
C CYS A 122 0.59 24.14 16.07
N PRO A 123 1.47 24.53 17.02
CA PRO A 123 1.23 25.67 17.88
C PRO A 123 1.44 26.98 17.09
N ASP A 124 0.54 27.93 17.30
CA ASP A 124 0.54 29.31 16.83
C ASP A 124 0.49 29.54 15.30
N GLU A 125 1.26 28.82 14.49
CA GLU A 125 1.32 29.00 13.03
C GLU A 125 1.46 27.67 12.26
N PHE A 126 0.60 27.47 11.25
CA PHE A 126 0.74 26.41 10.26
C PHE A 126 1.43 26.97 8.99
N SER A 127 2.74 27.17 9.07
CA SER A 127 3.52 27.81 8.00
C SER A 127 3.46 27.07 6.65
N ASP A 128 3.85 27.74 5.57
CA ASP A 128 3.99 27.13 4.23
C ASP A 128 4.90 25.90 4.21
N TYR A 129 5.85 25.83 5.15
CA TYR A 129 6.71 24.66 5.33
C TYR A 129 5.91 23.46 5.87
N HIS A 130 5.19 23.65 6.99
CA HIS A 130 4.36 22.59 7.58
C HIS A 130 3.20 22.19 6.66
N GLN A 131 2.64 23.14 5.91
CA GLN A 131 1.63 22.87 4.88
C GLN A 131 2.14 21.88 3.82
N ARG A 132 3.35 22.10 3.29
CA ARG A 132 3.95 21.20 2.31
C ARG A 132 4.21 19.82 2.91
N GLN A 133 4.78 19.75 4.11
CA GLN A 133 5.02 18.46 4.79
C GLN A 133 3.73 17.66 4.97
N TYR A 134 2.66 18.31 5.44
CA TYR A 134 1.35 17.65 5.59
C TYR A 134 0.85 17.11 4.25
N GLN A 135 0.90 17.93 3.20
CA GLN A 135 0.43 17.55 1.86
C GLN A 135 1.23 16.38 1.27
N ASP A 136 2.55 16.40 1.39
CA ASP A 136 3.43 15.33 0.92
C ASP A 136 3.11 14.01 1.63
N ILE A 137 2.87 14.05 2.95
CA ILE A 137 2.46 12.86 3.72
C ILE A 137 1.11 12.35 3.22
N ILE A 138 0.10 13.21 3.09
CA ILE A 138 -1.23 12.81 2.63
C ILE A 138 -1.18 12.19 1.23
N GLN A 139 -0.39 12.77 0.32
CA GLN A 139 -0.22 12.25 -1.04
C GLN A 139 0.54 10.91 -1.10
N SER A 140 1.38 10.62 -0.11
CA SER A 140 2.13 9.36 -0.03
C SER A 140 1.30 8.17 0.48
N ILE A 141 0.11 8.42 1.06
CA ILE A 141 -0.72 7.37 1.65
C ILE A 141 -1.12 6.35 0.57
N LYS A 142 -1.03 5.07 0.95
CA LYS A 142 -1.58 3.93 0.20
C LYS A 142 -2.41 3.08 1.13
N PHE A 143 -3.67 2.84 0.78
CA PHE A 143 -4.53 1.99 1.58
C PHE A 143 -4.25 0.52 1.27
N HIS A 144 -4.26 -0.31 2.32
CA HIS A 144 -4.31 -1.76 2.14
C HIS A 144 -5.68 -2.12 1.55
N ARG A 145 -5.77 -2.14 0.23
CA ARG A 145 -6.95 -2.70 -0.45
C ARG A 145 -6.89 -4.21 -0.24
N GLN A 146 -7.97 -4.78 0.32
CA GLN A 146 -8.23 -6.21 0.11
C GLN A 146 -8.42 -6.35 -1.40
N SER A 147 -7.33 -6.64 -2.12
CA SER A 147 -7.48 -7.07 -3.51
C SER A 147 -8.44 -8.25 -3.45
N GLU A 148 -9.54 -8.19 -4.22
CA GLU A 148 -10.14 -9.44 -4.68
C GLU A 148 -8.98 -10.20 -5.30
N ALA A 149 -8.44 -11.18 -4.57
CA ALA A 149 -7.34 -11.96 -5.06
C ALA A 149 -7.91 -12.69 -6.27
N SER A 150 -7.53 -12.26 -7.47
CA SER A 150 -7.88 -13.00 -8.68
C SER A 150 -7.49 -14.45 -8.42
N PRO A 151 -8.38 -15.42 -8.69
CA PRO A 151 -8.08 -16.81 -8.45
C PRO A 151 -6.77 -17.17 -9.14
N GLU A 152 -5.94 -17.99 -8.49
CA GLU A 152 -4.68 -18.42 -9.07
C GLU A 152 -4.96 -19.09 -10.42
N GLN A 153 -4.34 -18.57 -11.46
CA GLN A 153 -4.55 -19.01 -12.83
C GLN A 153 -3.28 -19.65 -13.34
N MET A 154 -3.41 -20.86 -13.87
CA MET A 154 -2.32 -21.52 -14.59
C MET A 154 -2.06 -20.78 -15.90
N LEU A 155 -0.81 -20.43 -16.16
CA LEU A 155 -0.41 -19.80 -17.42
C LEU A 155 -0.31 -20.86 -18.54
N PRO A 156 -0.70 -20.52 -19.79
CA PRO A 156 -0.53 -21.40 -20.94
C PRO A 156 0.95 -21.75 -21.17
N PRO A 157 1.32 -23.02 -21.41
CA PRO A 157 2.73 -23.42 -21.53
C PRO A 157 3.47 -22.82 -22.74
N ASP A 158 2.72 -22.27 -23.69
CA ASP A 158 3.16 -21.62 -24.92
C ASP A 158 3.02 -20.09 -24.88
N ASP A 159 2.79 -19.50 -23.70
CA ASP A 159 2.70 -18.05 -23.55
C ASP A 159 4.00 -17.37 -24.04
N PRO A 160 3.92 -16.49 -25.06
CA PRO A 160 5.07 -15.86 -25.69
C PRO A 160 5.55 -14.60 -24.96
N GLN A 161 4.89 -14.19 -23.87
CA GLN A 161 5.26 -13.00 -23.11
C GLN A 161 6.65 -13.12 -22.48
N ILE A 162 7.19 -11.99 -22.02
CA ILE A 162 8.46 -11.98 -21.31
C ILE A 162 8.25 -12.39 -19.85
N PHE A 163 9.08 -13.30 -19.36
CA PHE A 163 9.11 -13.75 -17.98
C PHE A 163 10.46 -13.45 -17.34
N PHE A 164 10.47 -13.24 -16.04
CA PHE A 164 11.69 -12.98 -15.29
C PHE A 164 11.91 -14.06 -14.24
N ALA A 165 13.18 -14.45 -14.05
CA ALA A 165 13.61 -15.26 -12.92
C ALA A 165 14.75 -14.56 -12.18
N LEU A 166 14.53 -14.25 -10.91
CA LEU A 166 15.55 -13.74 -10.01
C LEU A 166 16.13 -14.89 -9.20
N ASP A 167 17.42 -15.16 -9.38
CA ASP A 167 18.17 -16.05 -8.50
C ASP A 167 18.43 -15.32 -7.17
N THR A 168 17.85 -15.83 -6.09
CA THR A 168 17.94 -15.19 -4.77
C THR A 168 19.32 -15.32 -4.12
N GLU A 169 20.17 -16.24 -4.58
CA GLU A 169 21.54 -16.40 -4.06
C GLU A 169 22.51 -15.50 -4.81
N THR A 170 22.51 -15.57 -6.15
CA THR A 170 23.46 -14.81 -6.98
C THR A 170 23.00 -13.38 -7.22
N LYS A 171 21.71 -13.08 -6.98
CA LYS A 171 21.05 -11.81 -7.29
C LYS A 171 21.09 -11.47 -8.78
N HIS A 172 21.15 -12.48 -9.63
CA HIS A 172 21.06 -12.33 -11.08
C HIS A 172 19.59 -12.38 -11.52
N LEU A 173 19.15 -11.35 -12.26
CA LEU A 173 17.83 -11.32 -12.89
C LEU A 173 17.96 -11.70 -14.36
N ASN A 174 17.37 -12.82 -14.75
CA ASN A 174 17.33 -13.23 -16.15
C ASN A 174 15.92 -13.06 -16.73
N SER A 175 15.84 -12.55 -17.96
CA SER A 175 14.60 -12.39 -18.70
C SER A 175 14.50 -13.42 -19.84
N TYR A 176 13.30 -13.95 -20.07
CA TYR A 176 13.05 -15.01 -21.03
C TYR A 176 11.92 -14.62 -21.96
N ALA A 177 12.13 -14.77 -23.28
CA ALA A 177 11.08 -14.63 -24.27
C ALA A 177 10.24 -15.93 -24.31
N GLY A 178 9.14 -15.94 -23.57
CA GLY A 178 8.20 -17.05 -23.47
C GLY A 178 8.50 -18.08 -22.39
N ILE A 179 7.46 -18.79 -21.95
CA ILE A 179 7.53 -19.83 -20.90
C ILE A 179 8.43 -21.00 -21.29
N GLN A 180 8.46 -21.37 -22.57
CA GLN A 180 9.33 -22.44 -23.05
C GLN A 180 10.81 -22.13 -22.85
N SER A 181 11.22 -20.88 -23.16
CA SER A 181 12.61 -20.43 -22.95
C SER A 181 12.97 -20.44 -21.48
N LEU A 182 12.04 -19.99 -20.62
CA LEU A 182 12.21 -20.05 -19.17
C LEU A 182 12.42 -21.48 -18.68
N TYR A 183 11.58 -22.44 -19.06
CA TYR A 183 11.71 -23.82 -18.60
C TYR A 183 12.94 -24.56 -19.15
N GLN A 184 13.45 -24.18 -20.33
CA GLN A 184 14.67 -24.76 -20.89
C GLN A 184 15.92 -24.39 -20.07
N HIS A 185 15.92 -23.22 -19.43
CA HIS A 185 17.10 -22.66 -18.76
C HIS A 185 16.98 -22.62 -17.23
N LEU A 186 15.76 -22.64 -16.69
CA LEU A 186 15.51 -22.59 -15.25
C LEU A 186 15.75 -23.97 -14.60
N PRO A 187 16.63 -24.08 -13.58
CA PRO A 187 16.80 -25.31 -12.81
C PRO A 187 15.55 -25.61 -11.97
N LEU A 188 14.61 -26.39 -12.53
CA LEU A 188 13.26 -26.59 -11.97
C LEU A 188 13.28 -27.08 -10.51
N GLN A 189 14.22 -27.95 -10.13
CA GLN A 189 14.34 -28.42 -8.76
C GLN A 189 14.63 -27.26 -7.79
N ARG A 190 15.61 -26.41 -8.10
CA ARG A 190 15.96 -25.24 -7.28
C ARG A 190 14.83 -24.22 -7.24
N ALA A 191 14.14 -24.03 -8.36
CA ALA A 191 12.99 -23.13 -8.42
C ALA A 191 11.84 -23.61 -7.50
N ARG A 192 11.60 -24.93 -7.42
CA ARG A 192 10.63 -25.52 -6.48
C ARG A 192 11.03 -25.39 -5.02
N GLU A 193 12.33 -25.32 -4.74
CA GLU A 193 12.89 -25.09 -3.41
C GLU A 193 12.90 -23.60 -3.00
N GLY A 194 12.36 -22.71 -3.85
CA GLY A 194 12.23 -21.27 -3.56
C GLY A 194 13.50 -20.45 -3.82
N VAL A 195 14.52 -21.04 -4.45
CA VAL A 195 15.76 -20.33 -4.80
C VAL A 195 15.53 -19.27 -5.87
N PHE A 196 14.54 -19.47 -6.74
CA PHE A 196 14.17 -18.52 -7.78
C PHE A 196 12.83 -17.87 -7.48
N LEU A 197 12.79 -16.54 -7.59
CA LEU A 197 11.54 -15.79 -7.65
C LEU A 197 11.18 -15.54 -9.11
N LEU A 198 9.91 -15.77 -9.46
CA LEU A 198 9.45 -15.77 -10.85
C LEU A 198 8.40 -14.68 -11.05
N TYR A 199 8.45 -14.02 -12.20
CA TYR A 199 7.57 -12.89 -12.48
C TYR A 199 7.06 -12.90 -13.92
N ALA A 200 5.82 -12.45 -14.09
CA ALA A 200 5.22 -12.19 -15.39
C ALA A 200 5.75 -10.88 -16.01
N GLN A 201 5.35 -10.60 -17.24
CA GLN A 201 5.72 -9.39 -17.99
C GLN A 201 5.36 -8.09 -17.25
N SER A 202 4.24 -8.09 -16.51
CA SER A 202 3.79 -6.96 -15.70
C SER A 202 4.58 -6.76 -14.39
N GLY A 203 5.46 -7.72 -14.06
CA GLY A 203 6.18 -7.78 -12.80
C GLY A 203 5.39 -8.44 -11.66
N GLN A 204 4.21 -9.01 -11.94
CA GLN A 204 3.44 -9.80 -10.98
C GLN A 204 4.18 -11.09 -10.63
N ALA A 205 4.19 -11.43 -9.33
CA ALA A 205 4.77 -12.69 -8.84
C ALA A 205 4.04 -13.92 -9.40
N LEU A 206 4.83 -14.92 -9.75
CA LEU A 206 4.41 -16.23 -10.19
C LEU A 206 4.99 -17.30 -9.28
N LYS A 207 4.31 -18.45 -9.22
CA LYS A 207 4.83 -19.65 -8.56
C LYS A 207 4.86 -20.84 -9.52
N ILE A 208 5.76 -21.78 -9.27
CA ILE A 208 5.74 -23.09 -9.92
C ILE A 208 4.97 -24.06 -9.02
N ALA A 209 3.93 -24.68 -9.57
CA ALA A 209 3.11 -25.66 -8.84
C ALA A 209 2.66 -26.81 -9.77
N PRO A 210 2.37 -28.00 -9.21
CA PRO A 210 1.97 -29.14 -10.01
C PRO A 210 0.63 -28.89 -10.72
N VAL A 211 0.48 -29.44 -11.92
CA VAL A 211 -0.77 -29.42 -12.68
C VAL A 211 -1.70 -30.52 -12.14
N PRO A 212 -2.89 -30.17 -11.60
CA PRO A 212 -3.82 -31.16 -11.07
C PRO A 212 -4.18 -32.23 -12.11
N GLY A 213 -4.14 -33.50 -11.71
CA GLY A 213 -4.53 -34.62 -12.57
C GLY A 213 -3.57 -34.97 -13.70
N SER A 214 -2.34 -34.44 -13.69
CA SER A 214 -1.31 -34.81 -14.68
C SER A 214 -0.55 -36.07 -14.29
N GLU A 215 -0.47 -37.04 -15.21
CA GLU A 215 0.40 -38.22 -15.09
C GLU A 215 1.30 -38.35 -16.35
N PRO A 216 2.64 -38.35 -16.20
CA PRO A 216 3.39 -38.06 -14.97
C PRO A 216 3.16 -36.62 -14.48
N VAL A 217 3.45 -36.36 -13.20
CA VAL A 217 3.26 -35.03 -12.59
C VAL A 217 3.99 -33.96 -13.39
N ARG A 218 3.24 -33.01 -13.93
CA ARG A 218 3.75 -31.83 -14.63
C ARG A 218 3.71 -30.62 -13.71
N TYR A 219 4.56 -29.64 -13.98
CA TYR A 219 4.57 -28.35 -13.29
C TYR A 219 4.26 -27.24 -14.28
N ALA A 220 3.54 -26.23 -13.82
CA ALA A 220 3.20 -25.03 -14.59
C ALA A 220 3.49 -23.78 -13.76
N LEU A 221 3.52 -22.62 -14.42
CA LEU A 221 3.52 -21.32 -13.76
C LEU A 221 2.09 -20.94 -13.42
N TRP A 222 1.91 -20.38 -12.23
CA TRP A 222 0.63 -19.93 -11.72
C TRP A 222 0.75 -18.50 -11.26
N THR A 223 -0.26 -17.69 -11.54
CA THR A 223 -0.37 -16.36 -10.93
C THR A 223 -0.48 -16.51 -9.41
N MET A 224 0.24 -15.66 -8.68
CA MET A 224 0.07 -15.55 -7.24
C MET A 224 -1.02 -14.55 -6.92
N ARG A 225 -1.74 -14.80 -5.83
CA ARG A 225 -2.64 -13.83 -5.21
C ARG A 225 -1.83 -12.57 -4.91
N SER A 226 -2.30 -11.44 -5.40
CA SER A 226 -1.60 -10.15 -5.29
C SER A 226 -1.67 -9.63 -3.86
N ASP A 227 -0.74 -10.06 -3.01
CA ASP A 227 -0.37 -9.32 -1.81
C ASP A 227 0.84 -8.42 -2.13
N ASN A 228 0.74 -7.15 -1.73
CA ASN A 228 1.54 -6.00 -2.19
C ASN A 228 3.06 -6.01 -1.85
N GLY A 229 3.67 -7.17 -1.59
CA GLY A 229 5.07 -7.30 -1.14
C GLY A 229 6.01 -8.09 -2.05
N HIS A 230 5.55 -8.59 -3.20
CA HIS A 230 6.33 -9.50 -4.04
C HIS A 230 6.42 -9.07 -5.52
N ALA A 231 6.25 -7.80 -5.87
CA ALA A 231 6.40 -7.38 -7.26
C ALA A 231 7.88 -7.30 -7.69
N LEU A 232 8.19 -7.60 -8.96
CA LEU A 232 9.56 -7.54 -9.48
C LEU A 232 10.21 -6.16 -9.25
N GLU A 233 9.45 -5.08 -9.43
CA GLU A 233 9.95 -3.71 -9.27
C GLU A 233 10.58 -3.46 -7.89
N GLN A 234 10.01 -4.05 -6.84
CA GLN A 234 10.52 -3.94 -5.47
C GLN A 234 11.83 -4.72 -5.28
N GLN A 235 12.11 -5.71 -6.14
CA GLN A 235 13.32 -6.54 -6.07
C GLN A 235 14.47 -6.02 -6.95
N LEU A 236 14.23 -5.05 -7.82
CA LEU A 236 15.28 -4.53 -8.71
C LEU A 236 16.45 -3.90 -7.95
N SER A 237 16.20 -3.38 -6.74
CA SER A 237 17.26 -2.82 -5.88
C SER A 237 18.25 -3.87 -5.36
N VAL A 238 17.84 -5.15 -5.27
CA VAL A 238 18.72 -6.24 -4.80
C VAL A 238 19.45 -6.95 -5.94
N CYS A 239 19.05 -6.72 -7.19
CA CYS A 239 19.62 -7.35 -8.37
C CYS A 239 21.01 -6.76 -8.68
N ARG A 240 22.02 -7.62 -8.85
CA ARG A 240 23.41 -7.22 -9.10
C ARG A 240 23.79 -7.28 -10.57
N THR A 241 23.22 -8.24 -11.29
CA THR A 241 23.50 -8.48 -12.70
C THR A 241 22.21 -8.85 -13.42
N TYR A 242 22.18 -8.57 -14.71
CA TYR A 242 21.01 -8.76 -15.58
C TYR A 242 21.41 -9.57 -16.80
N GLY A 243 20.45 -10.26 -17.40
CA GLY A 243 20.66 -11.01 -18.64
C GLY A 243 19.35 -11.36 -19.32
N GLY A 244 19.48 -11.93 -20.52
CA GLY A 244 18.35 -12.48 -21.27
C GLY A 244 18.00 -11.65 -22.50
N VAL A 245 16.75 -11.19 -22.56
CA VAL A 245 16.21 -10.40 -23.67
C VAL A 245 16.95 -9.06 -23.79
N GLU A 246 17.37 -8.72 -25.01
CA GLU A 246 18.07 -7.47 -25.33
C GLU A 246 17.27 -6.24 -24.90
N GLY A 247 17.94 -5.28 -24.26
CA GLY A 247 17.30 -4.06 -23.77
C GLY A 247 16.63 -4.22 -22.41
N LEU A 248 16.88 -5.34 -21.69
CA LEU A 248 16.54 -5.54 -20.27
C LEU A 248 17.81 -5.79 -19.43
N ASP A 249 18.90 -5.11 -19.82
CA ASP A 249 20.25 -5.34 -19.30
C ASP A 249 20.57 -4.55 -18.01
N THR A 250 19.64 -3.68 -17.57
CA THR A 250 19.81 -2.86 -16.36
C THR A 250 18.52 -2.72 -15.57
N ALA A 251 18.65 -2.30 -14.31
CA ALA A 251 17.51 -2.01 -13.42
C ALA A 251 16.54 -0.99 -14.05
N ASP A 252 17.08 0.07 -14.66
CA ASP A 252 16.26 1.16 -15.22
C ASP A 252 15.56 0.74 -16.51
N ASP A 253 16.19 -0.12 -17.31
CA ASP A 253 15.55 -0.71 -18.47
C ASP A 253 14.37 -1.59 -18.07
N VAL A 254 14.55 -2.44 -17.06
CA VAL A 254 13.46 -3.27 -16.51
C VAL A 254 12.36 -2.42 -15.89
N ARG A 255 12.67 -1.35 -15.13
CA ARG A 255 11.65 -0.41 -14.61
C ARG A 255 10.83 0.22 -15.73
N ARG A 256 11.50 0.73 -16.77
CA ARG A 256 10.85 1.34 -17.94
C ARG A 256 10.00 0.32 -18.71
N PHE A 257 10.44 -0.93 -18.75
CA PHE A 257 9.67 -2.01 -19.34
C PHE A 257 8.41 -2.32 -18.53
N LEU A 258 8.54 -2.49 -17.22
CA LEU A 258 7.44 -2.81 -16.32
C LEU A 258 6.37 -1.71 -16.31
N SER A 259 6.78 -0.44 -16.30
CA SER A 259 5.82 0.68 -16.31
C SER A 259 4.91 0.66 -17.54
N ARG A 260 5.47 0.33 -18.72
CA ARG A 260 4.69 0.22 -19.97
C ARG A 260 3.71 -0.95 -20.00
N HIS A 261 4.03 -2.04 -19.30
CA HIS A 261 3.25 -3.28 -19.33
C HIS A 261 2.32 -3.46 -18.13
N ARG A 262 2.31 -2.50 -17.20
CA ARG A 262 1.38 -2.45 -16.07
C ARG A 262 0.02 -1.85 -16.45
N ASP A 263 -0.01 -0.95 -17.44
CA ASP A 263 -1.22 -0.24 -17.89
C ASP A 263 -2.16 -1.08 -18.80
N GLY A 264 -1.70 -2.25 -19.28
CA GLY A 264 -2.46 -3.12 -20.18
C GLY A 264 -3.61 -3.91 -19.52
N LEU A 265 -3.71 -3.92 -18.19
CA LEU A 265 -4.78 -4.61 -17.45
C LEU A 265 -6.04 -3.75 -17.23
N ASN A 266 -6.01 -2.45 -17.57
CA ASN A 266 -7.17 -1.55 -17.41
C ASN A 266 -8.05 -1.42 -18.67
N HIS A 267 -7.73 -2.13 -19.75
CA HIS A 267 -8.53 -2.17 -20.97
C HIS A 267 -8.69 -3.62 -21.43
N GLY A 268 -9.53 -4.38 -20.73
CA GLY A 268 -10.00 -5.71 -21.09
C GLY A 268 -11.34 -5.99 -20.45
#